data_AF-A0A2E6EJT0-F1
#
_entry.id   AF-A0A2E6EJT0-F1
#
_cell.length_a   1.000
_cell.length_b   1.000
_cell.length_c   1.000
_cell.angle_alpha   90.00
_cell.angle_beta   90.00
_cell.angle_gamma   90.00
#
_symmetry.space_group_name_H-M   'P 1'
#
loop_
_entity.id
_entity.type
_entity.pdbx_description
1 polymer ?
#
loop_
_entity_poly.entity_id
_entity_poly.type
_entity_poly.pdbx_seq_one_letter_code
_entity_poly.pdbx_strand_id
1 'polypeptide(L)'
;MESGSKPLEAVSTSNAGFLGVIPISAFSEVRWNNSKGEAQLKRLSGSMAPDAKAKVDDVGGLIAGLGLSGGDVADLNTWGKLFGAKAKVTVKGDTATVEMGKAKVETSAANVDAKGAVITRDRAAIASLIDQLSTAGAIEKYAPSSVPDVVSAFGGSDCKVAGGLTRFAVGPTKVTNPTQFNNFMRAFFETLQIELYGNTSLRSDPEALEDAYLKFLNVPEVFNFVMSVSGFFKNGGGIAYPYLLCAESADVPLVNPSQPREGLGAFDDLENDLQILAGPGLSHNQQKEVLEYCEQRFDCFAIIDGPKERMQGEEIEKEGLLPASDKGFGAMYVPWLKVANPFNDKDKTFATEVTVPPSGFMAGIFARVDGTRGVHKAPANETVAGIQGLAYNINAREQAAYNVRGINCIRDFGGRGVRVWGARTLSTLSNPSWKYINVRRLFIMIEKTIQLGSQWAVFEPNDHRLWARLKRNIWAFLSRVWSSGALVGKTADEAFYVKCDEETNPTEEVDAGYVNVEIGICPVKPAEFVVFKIGQWDGGARVSE
;
A
#
# COMPACT_ATOMS: atom_id res chain seq x y z
N MET A 1 25.29 11.66 -41.74
CA MET A 1 25.79 11.30 -40.40
C MET A 1 25.07 10.01 -40.02
N GLU A 2 25.70 8.86 -40.18
CA GLU A 2 25.12 7.62 -39.66
C GLU A 2 25.06 7.76 -38.14
N SER A 3 23.86 7.92 -37.58
CA SER A 3 23.66 7.72 -36.15
C SER A 3 23.91 6.24 -35.88
N GLY A 4 25.17 5.88 -35.61
CA GLY A 4 25.52 4.55 -35.16
C GLY A 4 24.59 4.17 -34.02
N SER A 5 24.02 2.96 -34.10
CA SER A 5 23.16 2.43 -33.04
C SER A 5 23.92 2.52 -31.72
N LYS A 6 23.38 3.25 -30.74
CA LYS A 6 23.98 3.36 -29.41
C LYS A 6 24.11 1.95 -28.81
N PRO A 7 25.18 1.67 -28.04
CA PRO A 7 25.28 0.42 -27.30
C PRO A 7 24.05 0.23 -26.40
N LEU A 8 23.51 -0.99 -26.39
CA LEU A 8 22.48 -1.41 -25.43
C LEU A 8 23.04 -1.37 -24.01
N GLU A 9 22.59 -0.40 -23.20
CA GLU A 9 22.94 -0.30 -21.78
C GLU A 9 21.84 -0.96 -20.94
N ALA A 10 22.25 -1.73 -19.93
CA ALA A 10 21.30 -2.43 -19.06
C ALA A 10 20.41 -1.42 -18.32
N VAL A 11 19.11 -1.68 -18.32
CA VAL A 11 18.13 -0.88 -17.58
C VAL A 11 18.32 -1.04 -16.07
N SER A 12 17.78 -0.10 -15.28
CA SER A 12 17.67 -0.30 -13.84
C SER A 12 16.88 -1.58 -13.55
N THR A 13 17.25 -2.28 -12.48
CA THR A 13 16.58 -3.52 -12.06
C THR A 13 15.86 -3.36 -10.72
N SER A 14 15.96 -2.19 -10.09
CA SER A 14 15.68 -2.04 -8.66
C SER A 14 14.93 -0.77 -8.28
N ASN A 15 14.43 0.00 -9.25
CA ASN A 15 13.52 1.09 -8.94
C ASN A 15 12.19 0.49 -8.45
N ALA A 16 11.75 0.91 -7.26
CA ALA A 16 10.66 0.26 -6.56
C ALA A 16 9.45 1.17 -6.39
N GLY A 17 8.28 0.66 -6.73
CA GLY A 17 6.98 1.28 -6.48
C GLY A 17 6.44 0.77 -5.16
N PHE A 18 5.87 1.68 -4.38
CA PHE A 18 5.25 1.36 -3.10
C PHE A 18 3.82 1.82 -3.13
N LEU A 19 2.88 0.89 -2.98
CA LEU A 19 1.47 1.20 -2.91
C LEU A 19 0.95 1.03 -1.48
N GLY A 20 0.48 2.13 -0.87
CA GLY A 20 -0.21 2.09 0.41
C GLY A 20 -1.67 2.48 0.25
N VAL A 21 -2.56 1.72 0.88
CA VAL A 21 -3.99 2.01 0.97
C VAL A 21 -4.30 2.38 2.40
N ILE A 22 -4.85 3.58 2.60
CA ILE A 22 -5.22 4.09 3.91
C ILE A 22 -6.75 4.20 3.94
N PRO A 23 -7.42 3.43 4.80
CA PRO A 23 -8.87 3.51 4.92
C PRO A 23 -9.28 4.85 5.57
N ILE A 24 -10.32 5.49 5.05
CA ILE A 24 -10.90 6.70 5.64
C ILE A 24 -11.41 6.42 7.05
N SER A 25 -11.87 5.20 7.33
CA SER A 25 -12.25 4.79 8.68
C SER A 25 -11.09 4.82 9.68
N ALA A 26 -9.82 4.79 9.24
CA ALA A 26 -8.68 5.06 10.13
C ALA A 26 -8.63 6.52 10.61
N PHE A 27 -9.37 7.42 9.95
CA PHE A 27 -9.57 8.81 10.32
C PHE A 27 -11.01 9.00 10.79
N SER A 28 -11.40 8.29 11.87
CA SER A 28 -12.73 8.40 12.46
C SER A 28 -13.10 9.86 12.71
N GLU A 29 -14.12 10.44 12.03
CA GLU A 29 -14.91 11.58 12.53
C GLU A 29 -16.08 12.03 11.63
N VAL A 30 -17.06 12.65 12.29
CA VAL A 30 -18.39 13.08 11.82
C VAL A 30 -18.32 14.47 11.18
N ARG A 31 -18.99 14.70 10.03
CA ARG A 31 -19.14 16.04 9.45
C ARG A 31 -20.24 16.83 10.15
N TRP A 32 -19.96 18.09 10.40
CA TRP A 32 -20.90 19.07 10.94
C TRP A 32 -21.19 20.14 9.90
N ASN A 33 -22.46 20.30 9.52
CA ASN A 33 -22.94 21.53 8.88
C ASN A 33 -23.51 22.40 9.99
N ASN A 34 -22.81 23.48 10.34
CA ASN A 34 -23.42 24.46 11.23
C ASN A 34 -24.59 25.17 10.51
N SER A 35 -25.43 25.88 11.25
CA SER A 35 -26.56 26.66 10.72
C SER A 35 -26.19 27.80 9.75
N LYS A 36 -24.89 27.97 9.43
CA LYS A 36 -24.38 28.90 8.41
C LYS A 36 -24.07 28.23 7.07
N GLY A 37 -24.16 26.90 6.96
CA GLY A 37 -23.75 26.17 5.76
C GLY A 37 -22.24 26.05 5.59
N GLU A 38 -21.48 26.35 6.65
CA GLU A 38 -20.03 26.15 6.68
C GLU A 38 -19.73 24.78 7.31
N ALA A 39 -18.95 23.96 6.61
CA ALA A 39 -18.46 22.71 7.14
C ALA A 39 -17.44 23.00 8.27
N GLN A 40 -17.73 22.52 9.47
CA GLN A 40 -16.72 22.42 10.53
C GLN A 40 -16.57 20.96 10.93
N LEU A 41 -15.36 20.55 11.29
CA LEU A 41 -15.06 19.20 11.78
C LEU A 41 -14.55 19.32 13.22
N LYS A 42 -15.03 18.46 14.11
CA LYS A 42 -14.62 18.42 15.51
C LYS A 42 -14.21 17.01 15.91
N ARG A 43 -13.14 16.97 16.70
CA ARG A 43 -12.44 15.75 17.12
C ARG A 43 -13.25 14.93 18.12
N LEU A 44 -13.32 13.61 17.94
CA LEU A 44 -13.59 12.66 19.02
C LEU A 44 -12.24 12.06 19.45
N SER A 45 -11.67 12.57 20.54
CA SER A 45 -10.38 12.09 21.05
C SER A 45 -10.50 10.80 21.86
N GLY A 46 -9.74 9.75 21.52
CA GLY A 46 -9.59 8.52 22.34
C GLY A 46 -10.90 7.75 22.56
N SER A 47 -10.84 6.56 23.20
CA SER A 47 -11.87 5.61 23.72
C SER A 47 -13.38 5.75 23.41
N MET A 48 -13.75 6.49 22.38
CA MET A 48 -15.07 6.97 21.99
C MET A 48 -15.30 6.73 20.50
N ALA A 49 -14.45 5.94 19.84
CA ALA A 49 -14.73 5.39 18.53
C ALA A 49 -15.92 4.43 18.69
N PRO A 50 -17.12 4.78 18.19
CA PRO A 50 -18.26 3.90 18.33
C PRO A 50 -18.20 2.94 17.16
N ASP A 51 -18.23 1.65 17.45
CA ASP A 51 -18.98 0.74 16.59
C ASP A 51 -20.33 1.42 16.32
N ALA A 52 -20.74 1.58 15.05
CA ALA A 52 -21.81 2.48 14.61
C ALA A 52 -23.21 2.19 15.22
N LYS A 53 -23.31 1.18 16.09
CA LYS A 53 -24.52 0.74 16.79
C LYS A 53 -24.39 0.70 18.32
N ALA A 54 -23.21 0.96 18.89
CA ALA A 54 -23.03 0.97 20.34
C ALA A 54 -23.69 2.22 20.95
N LYS A 55 -24.45 2.04 22.04
CA LYS A 55 -25.04 3.14 22.79
C LYS A 55 -24.00 3.72 23.75
N VAL A 56 -23.94 5.05 23.81
CA VAL A 56 -23.10 5.80 24.74
C VAL A 56 -23.94 6.15 25.97
N ASP A 57 -23.44 5.82 27.16
CA ASP A 57 -24.13 6.12 28.43
C ASP A 57 -23.92 7.58 28.86
N ASP A 58 -22.73 8.16 28.60
CA ASP A 58 -22.42 9.57 28.87
C ASP A 58 -22.61 10.46 27.63
N VAL A 59 -23.87 10.65 27.24
CA VAL A 59 -24.24 11.54 26.13
C VAL A 59 -23.89 13.01 26.43
N GLY A 60 -23.92 13.43 27.69
CA GLY A 60 -23.57 14.80 28.10
C GLY A 60 -22.09 15.10 27.88
N GLY A 61 -21.20 14.19 28.29
CA GLY A 61 -19.78 14.26 28.01
C GLY A 61 -19.46 14.25 26.52
N LEU A 62 -20.21 13.46 25.73
CA LEU A 62 -20.10 13.46 24.26
C LEU A 62 -20.47 14.81 23.65
N ILE A 63 -21.60 15.42 24.05
CA ILE A 63 -22.03 16.75 23.56
C ILE A 63 -21.02 17.84 23.94
N ALA A 64 -20.50 17.80 25.17
CA ALA A 64 -19.49 18.74 25.65
C ALA A 64 -18.14 18.56 24.93
N GLY A 65 -17.71 17.32 24.69
CA GLY A 65 -16.50 17.00 23.92
C GLY A 65 -16.60 17.44 22.46
N LEU A 66 -17.81 17.36 21.89
CA LEU A 66 -18.12 17.93 20.57
C LEU A 66 -18.30 19.47 20.63
N GLY A 67 -18.24 20.10 21.81
CA GLY A 67 -18.40 21.54 22.01
C GLY A 67 -19.71 22.10 21.45
N LEU A 68 -20.79 21.35 21.60
CA LEU A 68 -22.12 21.70 21.08
C LEU A 68 -22.94 22.42 22.14
N SER A 69 -23.84 23.28 21.71
CA SER A 69 -24.67 24.08 22.60
C SER A 69 -26.15 23.97 22.26
N GLY A 70 -27.02 24.47 23.15
CA GLY A 70 -28.46 24.55 22.87
C GLY A 70 -28.77 25.34 21.59
N GLY A 71 -27.93 26.31 21.20
CA GLY A 71 -28.10 27.07 19.96
C GLY A 71 -27.79 26.27 18.68
N ASP A 72 -27.30 25.04 18.79
CA ASP A 72 -26.96 24.15 17.67
C ASP A 72 -28.02 23.10 17.35
N VAL A 73 -29.11 23.07 18.13
CA VAL A 73 -30.19 22.12 17.89
C VAL A 73 -30.81 22.40 16.53
N ALA A 74 -30.88 21.38 15.68
CA ALA A 74 -31.43 21.50 14.33
C ALA A 74 -32.85 20.95 14.23
N ASP A 75 -33.21 20.01 15.10
CA ASP A 75 -34.55 19.43 15.15
C ASP A 75 -34.92 19.04 16.59
N LEU A 76 -36.05 19.56 17.06
CA LEU A 76 -36.52 19.36 18.43
C LEU A 76 -37.00 17.93 18.69
N ASN A 77 -37.40 17.19 17.65
CA ASN A 77 -37.84 15.81 17.79
C ASN A 77 -36.65 14.85 17.94
N THR A 78 -35.60 15.01 17.14
CA THR A 78 -34.37 14.23 17.28
C THR A 78 -33.62 14.60 18.55
N TRP A 79 -33.57 15.88 18.92
CA TRP A 79 -33.00 16.32 20.20
C TRP A 79 -33.80 15.82 21.41
N GLY A 80 -35.13 15.86 21.37
CA GLY A 80 -35.97 15.32 22.44
C GLY A 80 -35.75 13.81 22.70
N LYS A 81 -35.45 13.03 21.66
CA LYS A 81 -35.14 11.59 21.79
C LYS A 81 -33.93 11.32 22.67
N LEU A 82 -32.96 12.23 22.74
CA LEU A 82 -31.79 12.11 23.63
C LEU A 82 -32.16 12.09 25.11
N PHE A 83 -33.38 12.52 25.44
CA PHE A 83 -33.95 12.51 26.78
C PHE A 83 -35.15 11.56 26.91
N GLY A 84 -35.42 10.74 25.87
CA GLY A 84 -36.62 9.89 25.84
C GLY A 84 -37.94 10.66 25.68
N ALA A 85 -37.90 11.92 25.24
CA ALA A 85 -39.05 12.78 25.06
C ALA A 85 -39.37 13.00 23.57
N LYS A 86 -40.59 13.44 23.26
CA LYS A 86 -41.00 13.84 21.91
C LYS A 86 -41.49 15.29 21.95
N ALA A 87 -41.02 16.09 21.00
CA ALA A 87 -41.48 17.46 20.86
C ALA A 87 -42.80 17.50 20.06
N LYS A 88 -43.73 18.33 20.52
CA LYS A 88 -44.96 18.65 19.81
C LYS A 88 -44.99 20.16 19.59
N VAL A 89 -44.93 20.58 18.33
CA VAL A 89 -44.95 22.00 17.96
C VAL A 89 -46.33 22.34 17.39
N THR A 90 -46.95 23.38 17.94
CA THR A 90 -48.22 23.93 17.44
C THR A 90 -47.99 25.37 17.00
N VAL A 91 -48.09 25.65 15.70
CA VAL A 91 -47.90 26.99 15.14
C VAL A 91 -49.26 27.68 14.98
N LYS A 92 -49.39 28.89 15.53
CA LYS A 92 -50.58 29.75 15.41
C LYS A 92 -50.15 31.19 15.14
N GLY A 93 -50.33 31.66 13.90
CA GLY A 93 -49.87 32.98 13.48
C GLY A 93 -48.35 33.09 13.61
N ASP A 94 -47.88 34.17 14.26
CA ASP A 94 -46.44 34.44 14.44
C ASP A 94 -45.83 33.73 15.67
N THR A 95 -46.61 32.92 16.38
CA THR A 95 -46.16 32.19 17.59
C THR A 95 -46.21 30.68 17.36
N ALA A 96 -45.18 29.99 17.84
CA ALA A 96 -45.10 28.54 17.93
C ALA A 96 -45.02 28.11 19.39
N THR A 97 -45.90 27.21 19.80
CA THR A 97 -45.87 26.59 21.13
C THR A 97 -45.20 25.23 21.03
N VAL A 98 -44.12 25.04 21.79
CA VAL A 98 -43.36 23.79 21.88
C VAL A 98 -43.69 23.10 23.20
N GLU A 99 -44.22 21.88 23.11
CA GLU A 99 -44.49 21.00 24.25
C GLU A 99 -43.52 19.82 24.23
N MET A 100 -42.80 19.57 25.33
CA MET A 100 -41.88 18.44 25.47
C MET A 100 -41.91 17.92 26.92
N GLY A 101 -42.39 16.69 27.10
CA GLY A 101 -42.63 16.15 28.44
C GLY A 101 -43.67 16.99 29.21
N LYS A 102 -43.29 17.54 30.36
CA LYS A 102 -44.12 18.46 31.17
C LYS A 102 -43.90 19.94 30.83
N ALA A 103 -42.89 20.25 30.02
CA ALA A 103 -42.55 21.62 29.65
C ALA A 103 -43.41 22.11 28.50
N LYS A 104 -43.78 23.40 28.57
CA LYS A 104 -44.50 24.12 27.52
C LYS A 104 -43.91 25.52 27.40
N VAL A 105 -43.35 25.82 26.23
CA VAL A 105 -42.63 27.07 25.97
C VAL A 105 -43.13 27.67 24.65
N GLU A 106 -43.26 29.00 24.62
CA GLU A 106 -43.65 29.74 23.42
C GLU A 106 -42.43 30.40 22.79
N THR A 107 -42.36 30.35 21.46
CA THR A 107 -41.31 30.96 20.64
C THR A 107 -41.91 31.56 19.38
N SER A 108 -41.14 32.34 18.62
CA SER A 108 -41.57 32.81 17.30
C SER A 108 -41.79 31.63 16.33
N ALA A 109 -42.85 31.73 15.51
CA ALA A 109 -43.09 30.80 14.40
C ALA A 109 -42.00 30.85 13.31
N ALA A 110 -41.14 31.87 13.33
CA ALA A 110 -39.95 31.93 12.48
C ALA A 110 -38.80 31.06 12.98
N ASN A 111 -38.87 30.54 14.21
CA ASN A 111 -37.78 29.76 14.82
C ASN A 111 -37.88 28.26 14.52
N VAL A 112 -39.11 27.71 14.52
CA VAL A 112 -39.36 26.28 14.36
C VAL A 112 -40.61 26.01 13.54
N ASP A 113 -40.59 24.98 12.71
CA ASP A 113 -41.74 24.55 11.93
C ASP A 113 -42.68 23.59 12.71
N ALA A 114 -43.84 23.27 12.14
CA ALA A 114 -44.81 22.36 12.76
C ALA A 114 -44.30 20.90 12.88
N LYS A 115 -43.20 20.54 12.22
CA LYS A 115 -42.54 19.24 12.32
C LYS A 115 -41.44 19.22 13.39
N GLY A 116 -41.12 20.37 13.99
CA GLY A 116 -40.07 20.53 14.99
C GLY A 116 -38.69 20.84 14.43
N ALA A 117 -38.56 21.07 13.12
CA ALA A 117 -37.30 21.49 12.52
C ALA A 117 -37.02 22.96 12.85
N VAL A 118 -35.79 23.27 13.21
CA VAL A 118 -35.32 24.65 13.45
C VAL A 118 -35.09 25.32 12.10
N ILE A 119 -35.80 26.42 11.85
CA ILE A 119 -35.80 27.12 10.55
C ILE A 119 -35.21 28.54 10.62
N THR A 120 -34.91 29.04 11.83
CA THR A 120 -34.19 30.30 12.03
C THR A 120 -32.67 30.12 11.99
N ARG A 121 -31.96 31.22 11.70
CA ARG A 121 -30.49 31.31 11.83
C ARG A 121 -30.04 31.95 13.15
N ASP A 122 -30.98 32.38 13.99
CA ASP A 122 -30.69 33.02 15.28
C ASP A 122 -30.38 31.97 16.37
N ARG A 123 -29.09 31.71 16.59
CA ARG A 123 -28.62 30.76 17.63
C ARG A 123 -28.96 31.23 19.04
N ALA A 124 -29.08 32.54 19.29
CA ALA A 124 -29.41 33.04 20.62
C ALA A 124 -30.88 32.76 20.95
N ALA A 125 -31.77 32.93 19.97
CA ALA A 125 -33.18 32.56 20.11
C ALA A 125 -33.37 31.06 20.37
N ILE A 126 -32.63 30.21 19.67
CA ILE A 126 -32.70 28.74 19.87
C ILE A 126 -32.06 28.33 21.19
N ALA A 127 -30.92 28.88 21.57
CA ALA A 127 -30.33 28.64 22.88
C ALA A 127 -31.28 29.02 24.03
N SER A 128 -31.96 30.16 23.91
CA SER A 128 -32.96 30.61 24.89
C SER A 128 -34.17 29.67 24.95
N LEU A 129 -34.64 29.15 23.80
CA LEU A 129 -35.73 28.17 23.75
C LEU A 129 -35.34 26.87 24.45
N ILE A 130 -34.14 26.35 24.17
CA ILE A 130 -33.62 25.13 24.80
C ILE A 130 -33.43 25.31 26.31
N ASP A 131 -32.92 26.47 26.75
CA ASP A 131 -32.75 26.79 28.17
C ASP A 131 -34.11 26.87 28.91
N GLN A 132 -35.12 27.47 28.30
CA GLN A 132 -36.48 27.52 28.85
C GLN A 132 -37.12 26.13 28.93
N LEU A 133 -36.93 25.28 27.91
CA LEU A 133 -37.39 23.88 27.95
C LEU A 133 -36.66 23.09 29.05
N SER A 134 -35.36 23.31 29.21
CA SER A 134 -34.55 22.72 30.28
C SER A 134 -35.09 23.09 31.66
N THR A 135 -35.29 24.40 31.89
CA THR A 135 -35.77 24.96 33.17
C THR A 135 -37.19 24.54 33.50
N ALA A 136 -38.04 24.36 32.49
CA ALA A 136 -39.41 23.88 32.64
C ALA A 136 -39.52 22.35 32.88
N GLY A 137 -38.39 21.66 33.10
CA GLY A 137 -38.36 20.25 33.48
C GLY A 137 -38.49 19.28 32.29
N ALA A 138 -38.15 19.72 31.08
CA ALA A 138 -38.10 18.83 29.92
C ALA A 138 -36.86 17.93 29.91
N ILE A 139 -35.83 18.27 30.70
CA ILE A 139 -34.52 17.61 30.75
C ILE A 139 -34.29 17.07 32.17
N GLU A 140 -34.36 15.74 32.34
CA GLU A 140 -34.04 15.10 33.62
C GLU A 140 -32.71 14.33 33.53
N LYS A 141 -32.51 13.51 32.49
CA LYS A 141 -31.28 12.74 32.24
C LYS A 141 -31.20 12.32 30.77
N TYR A 142 -29.99 12.30 30.20
CA TYR A 142 -29.79 11.71 28.88
C TYR A 142 -30.09 10.20 28.89
N ALA A 143 -30.82 9.74 27.88
CA ALA A 143 -31.00 8.33 27.58
C ALA A 143 -29.80 7.80 26.78
N PRO A 144 -29.37 6.54 27.01
CA PRO A 144 -28.32 5.91 26.22
C PRO A 144 -28.67 5.96 24.72
N SER A 145 -27.82 6.64 23.96
CA SER A 145 -28.06 6.99 22.55
C SER A 145 -26.86 6.63 21.69
N SER A 146 -27.09 6.31 20.42
CA SER A 146 -25.98 6.10 19.48
C SER A 146 -25.36 7.44 19.08
N VAL A 147 -24.10 7.44 18.64
CA VAL A 147 -23.47 8.66 18.12
C VAL A 147 -24.21 9.25 16.92
N PRO A 148 -24.71 8.47 15.93
CA PRO A 148 -25.56 9.01 14.87
C PRO A 148 -26.83 9.72 15.37
N ASP A 149 -27.47 9.21 16.43
CA ASP A 149 -28.66 9.86 17.01
C ASP A 149 -28.30 11.22 17.62
N VAL A 150 -27.21 11.30 18.39
CA VAL A 150 -26.70 12.55 18.98
C VAL A 150 -26.31 13.53 17.89
N VAL A 151 -25.62 13.07 16.84
CA VAL A 151 -25.20 13.90 15.72
C VAL A 151 -26.40 14.47 14.95
N SER A 152 -27.41 13.65 14.68
CA SER A 152 -28.63 14.06 13.96
C SER A 152 -29.48 15.08 14.74
N ALA A 153 -29.44 15.03 16.07
CA ALA A 153 -30.14 15.99 16.95
C ALA A 153 -29.69 17.45 16.73
N PHE A 154 -28.43 17.62 16.37
CA PHE A 154 -27.82 18.93 16.16
C PHE A 154 -27.53 19.21 14.67
N GLY A 155 -28.19 18.49 13.76
CA GLY A 155 -28.11 18.76 12.32
C GLY A 155 -26.84 18.26 11.63
N GLY A 156 -26.02 17.47 12.33
CA GLY A 156 -24.96 16.70 11.71
C GLY A 156 -25.54 15.53 10.90
N SER A 157 -24.86 15.16 9.84
CA SER A 157 -25.11 13.91 9.12
C SER A 157 -23.88 13.04 9.22
N ASP A 158 -24.07 11.72 9.31
CA ASP A 158 -22.98 10.79 9.04
C ASP A 158 -22.37 11.14 7.69
N CYS A 159 -21.05 11.15 7.61
CA CYS A 159 -20.38 11.09 6.33
C CYS A 159 -20.67 9.72 5.70
N LYS A 160 -21.82 9.58 5.04
CA LYS A 160 -21.90 8.62 3.95
C LYS A 160 -21.04 9.18 2.83
N VAL A 161 -19.77 8.82 2.86
CA VAL A 161 -18.85 9.05 1.76
C VAL A 161 -19.40 8.27 0.56
N ALA A 162 -19.49 8.94 -0.59
CA ALA A 162 -19.96 8.32 -1.82
C ALA A 162 -18.87 7.40 -2.37
N GLY A 163 -19.26 6.15 -2.63
CA GLY A 163 -18.41 5.03 -3.05
C GLY A 163 -17.43 5.33 -4.18
N GLY A 164 -16.16 4.98 -3.97
CA GLY A 164 -15.11 5.02 -4.98
C GLY A 164 -13.77 4.42 -4.52
N LEU A 165 -12.98 3.93 -5.49
CA LEU A 165 -11.64 3.34 -5.29
C LEU A 165 -10.67 4.36 -4.65
N THR A 166 -10.86 5.63 -5.00
CA THR A 166 -9.95 6.72 -4.65
C THR A 166 -10.76 7.96 -4.29
N ARG A 167 -10.78 8.35 -3.02
CA ARG A 167 -11.27 9.69 -2.64
C ARG A 167 -10.17 10.73 -2.80
N PHE A 168 -8.94 10.34 -2.47
CA PHE A 168 -7.76 11.18 -2.54
C PHE A 168 -6.53 10.32 -2.83
N ALA A 169 -5.68 10.78 -3.75
CA ALA A 169 -4.48 10.09 -4.16
C ALA A 169 -3.40 11.11 -4.51
N VAL A 170 -2.18 10.87 -4.03
CA VAL A 170 -0.99 11.52 -4.58
C VAL A 170 -0.28 10.45 -5.40
N GLY A 171 -0.36 10.57 -6.72
CA GLY A 171 0.17 9.58 -7.66
C GLY A 171 1.66 9.26 -7.44
N PRO A 172 2.15 8.18 -8.05
CA PRO A 172 3.53 7.72 -7.90
C PRO A 172 4.54 8.85 -8.09
N THR A 173 5.24 9.23 -7.02
CA THR A 173 6.15 10.38 -7.04
C THR A 173 7.59 9.92 -6.89
N LYS A 174 8.47 10.31 -7.80
CA LYS A 174 9.90 9.92 -7.73
C LYS A 174 10.57 10.50 -6.47
N VAL A 175 11.11 9.63 -5.64
CA VAL A 175 11.95 10.01 -4.48
C VAL A 175 13.27 9.23 -4.51
N THR A 176 14.36 9.92 -4.20
CA THR A 176 15.73 9.37 -4.32
C THR A 176 16.46 9.23 -2.99
N ASN A 177 15.85 9.73 -1.91
CA ASN A 177 16.44 9.71 -0.58
C ASN A 177 15.35 9.86 0.51
N PRO A 178 15.65 9.52 1.78
CA PRO A 178 14.71 9.63 2.88
C PRO A 178 14.13 11.03 3.09
N THR A 179 14.89 12.09 2.82
CA THR A 179 14.42 13.47 2.99
C THR A 179 13.31 13.81 1.99
N GLN A 180 13.49 13.44 0.72
CA GLN A 180 12.43 13.59 -0.29
C GLN A 180 11.19 12.77 0.06
N PHE A 181 11.37 11.56 0.60
CA PHE A 181 10.25 10.75 1.06
C PHE A 181 9.49 11.38 2.25
N ASN A 182 10.21 11.95 3.22
CA ASN A 182 9.58 12.67 4.33
C ASN A 182 8.78 13.90 3.84
N ASN A 183 9.30 14.62 2.86
CA ASN A 183 8.59 15.74 2.23
C ASN A 183 7.33 15.26 1.51
N PHE A 184 7.40 14.13 0.80
CA PHE A 184 6.22 13.49 0.19
C PHE A 184 5.15 13.17 1.25
N MET A 185 5.54 12.55 2.38
CA MET A 185 4.61 12.21 3.46
C MET A 185 3.98 13.45 4.10
N ARG A 186 4.75 14.54 4.30
CA ARG A 186 4.21 15.81 4.82
C ARG A 186 3.25 16.46 3.83
N ALA A 187 3.61 16.52 2.54
CA ALA A 187 2.74 17.07 1.50
C ALA A 187 1.43 16.27 1.37
N PHE A 188 1.52 14.94 1.43
CA PHE A 188 0.34 14.06 1.46
C PHE A 188 -0.53 14.38 2.67
N PHE A 189 0.05 14.45 3.87
CA PHE A 189 -0.67 14.76 5.09
C PHE A 189 -1.34 16.13 5.03
N GLU A 190 -0.64 17.19 4.62
CA GLU A 190 -1.22 18.53 4.50
C GLU A 190 -2.38 18.57 3.51
N THR A 191 -2.25 17.88 2.37
CA THR A 191 -3.31 17.82 1.37
C THR A 191 -4.50 17.01 1.90
N LEU A 192 -4.25 15.89 2.58
CA LEU A 192 -5.27 15.13 3.28
C LEU A 192 -5.98 16.00 4.33
N GLN A 193 -5.25 16.82 5.10
CA GLN A 193 -5.84 17.73 6.06
C GLN A 193 -6.73 18.77 5.38
N ILE A 194 -6.33 19.32 4.24
CA ILE A 194 -7.16 20.26 3.48
C ILE A 194 -8.42 19.58 2.92
N GLU A 195 -8.28 18.37 2.38
CA GLU A 195 -9.39 17.60 1.79
C GLU A 195 -10.40 17.16 2.86
N LEU A 196 -9.91 16.80 4.05
CA LEU A 196 -10.77 16.42 5.17
C LEU A 196 -11.38 17.64 5.86
N TYR A 197 -10.57 18.63 6.23
CA TYR A 197 -10.93 19.71 7.16
C TYR A 197 -11.08 21.10 6.53
N GLY A 198 -10.82 21.25 5.23
CA GLY A 198 -10.77 22.54 4.56
C GLY A 198 -9.54 23.38 4.96
N ASN A 199 -9.46 24.61 4.47
CA ASN A 199 -8.27 25.48 4.67
C ASN A 199 -8.24 26.20 6.04
N THR A 200 -9.15 25.88 6.97
CA THR A 200 -9.38 26.68 8.19
C THR A 200 -9.35 25.83 9.46
N SER A 201 -8.17 25.68 10.06
CA SER A 201 -7.95 25.57 11.53
C SER A 201 -6.54 25.12 11.92
N LEU A 202 -5.91 24.20 11.19
CA LEU A 202 -4.62 23.60 11.61
C LEU A 202 -3.37 24.37 11.17
N ARG A 203 -3.43 25.16 10.09
CA ARG A 203 -2.28 25.98 9.65
C ARG A 203 -1.94 27.12 10.63
N SER A 204 -2.92 27.54 11.44
CA SER A 204 -2.75 28.59 12.46
C SER A 204 -2.14 28.07 13.76
N ASP A 205 -2.04 26.75 13.95
CA ASP A 205 -1.47 26.11 15.15
C ASP A 205 -0.43 25.05 14.75
N PRO A 206 0.86 25.43 14.64
CA PRO A 206 1.93 24.51 14.25
C PRO A 206 2.14 23.33 15.20
N GLU A 207 1.88 23.51 16.50
CA GLU A 207 2.05 22.43 17.48
C GLU A 207 0.96 21.37 17.33
N ALA A 208 -0.29 21.80 17.15
CA ALA A 208 -1.40 20.89 16.88
C ALA A 208 -1.23 20.15 15.55
N LEU A 209 -0.68 20.81 14.53
CA LEU A 209 -0.39 20.19 13.24
C LEU A 209 0.67 19.07 13.36
N GLU A 210 1.73 19.30 14.14
CA GLU A 210 2.78 18.29 14.34
C GLU A 210 2.28 17.11 15.20
N ASP A 211 1.46 17.37 16.24
CA ASP A 211 0.79 16.29 17.00
C ASP A 211 -0.14 15.45 16.11
N ALA A 212 -0.91 16.11 15.23
CA ALA A 212 -1.76 15.42 14.27
C ALA A 212 -0.94 14.60 13.26
N TYR A 213 0.20 15.12 12.81
CA TYR A 213 1.11 14.40 11.91
C TYR A 213 1.73 13.17 12.58
N LEU A 214 2.16 13.29 13.84
CA LEU A 214 2.66 12.14 14.62
C LEU A 214 1.59 11.05 14.76
N LYS A 215 0.34 11.43 15.06
CA LYS A 215 -0.78 10.48 15.13
C LYS A 215 -1.06 9.83 13.78
N PHE A 216 -1.02 10.60 12.69
CA PHE A 216 -1.14 10.09 11.33
C PHE A 216 -0.06 9.04 11.01
N LEU A 217 1.20 9.29 11.38
CA LEU A 217 2.30 8.34 11.17
C LEU A 217 2.15 7.04 11.97
N ASN A 218 1.37 7.03 13.04
CA ASN A 218 1.10 5.84 13.86
C ASN A 218 -0.19 5.10 13.47
N VAL A 219 -0.91 5.54 12.44
CA VAL A 219 -1.96 4.71 11.82
C VAL A 219 -1.31 3.45 11.24
N PRO A 220 -1.81 2.22 11.51
CA PRO A 220 -1.12 0.98 11.13
C PRO A 220 -0.72 0.90 9.65
N GLU A 221 -1.62 1.26 8.73
CA GLU A 221 -1.38 1.23 7.29
C GLU A 221 -0.33 2.26 6.87
N VAL A 222 -0.39 3.47 7.44
CA VAL A 222 0.61 4.53 7.22
C VAL A 222 1.96 4.13 7.78
N PHE A 223 1.98 3.57 8.98
CA PHE A 223 3.20 3.12 9.66
C PHE A 223 3.89 2.02 8.86
N ASN A 224 3.13 1.01 8.41
CA ASN A 224 3.63 -0.06 7.55
C ASN A 224 4.25 0.52 6.27
N PHE A 225 3.54 1.41 5.58
CA PHE A 225 4.03 2.05 4.36
C PHE A 225 5.33 2.84 4.60
N VAL A 226 5.35 3.71 5.60
CA VAL A 226 6.51 4.55 5.94
C VAL A 226 7.71 3.70 6.32
N MET A 227 7.51 2.67 7.14
CA MET A 227 8.60 1.79 7.57
C MET A 227 9.11 0.90 6.44
N SER A 228 8.27 0.49 5.51
CA SER A 228 8.70 -0.26 4.32
C SER A 228 9.54 0.59 3.37
N VAL A 229 9.15 1.83 3.08
CA VAL A 229 9.97 2.75 2.25
C VAL A 229 11.26 3.16 2.98
N SER A 230 11.21 3.38 4.29
CA SER A 230 12.42 3.61 5.09
C SER A 230 13.35 2.39 5.07
N GLY A 231 12.78 1.19 5.20
CA GLY A 231 13.47 -0.09 5.12
C GLY A 231 14.14 -0.31 3.77
N PHE A 232 13.50 0.09 2.68
CA PHE A 232 14.06 0.09 1.32
C PHE A 232 15.36 0.89 1.26
N PHE A 233 15.34 2.16 1.67
CA PHE A 233 16.53 3.01 1.66
C PHE A 233 17.63 2.49 2.60
N LYS A 234 17.28 2.06 3.82
CA LYS A 234 18.24 1.48 4.79
C LYS A 234 18.91 0.20 4.27
N ASN A 235 18.25 -0.52 3.37
CA ASN A 235 18.78 -1.74 2.79
C ASN A 235 19.46 -1.54 1.44
N GLY A 236 19.64 -0.32 0.96
CA GLY A 236 20.40 0.01 -0.26
C GLY A 236 19.55 0.32 -1.49
N GLY A 237 18.25 0.59 -1.28
CA GLY A 237 17.37 1.15 -2.30
C GLY A 237 17.79 2.54 -2.75
N GLY A 238 17.71 2.80 -4.06
CA GLY A 238 18.09 4.08 -4.66
C GLY A 238 16.89 4.96 -5.01
N ILE A 239 16.02 4.48 -5.90
CA ILE A 239 14.84 5.24 -6.37
C ILE A 239 13.57 4.51 -5.94
N ALA A 240 12.68 5.25 -5.28
CA ALA A 240 11.35 4.79 -4.92
C ALA A 240 10.27 5.66 -5.58
N TYR A 241 9.12 5.05 -5.86
CA TYR A 241 7.89 5.68 -6.33
C TYR A 241 6.77 5.39 -5.31
N PRO A 242 6.77 6.09 -4.16
CA PRO A 242 5.66 6.05 -3.21
C PRO A 242 4.37 6.51 -3.85
N TYR A 243 3.31 5.75 -3.60
CA TYR A 243 1.95 6.04 -3.97
C TYR A 243 1.05 5.73 -2.76
N LEU A 244 0.39 6.75 -2.23
CA LEU A 244 -0.59 6.61 -1.17
C LEU A 244 -2.00 6.92 -1.69
N LEU A 245 -2.90 5.98 -1.40
CA LEU A 245 -4.32 6.03 -1.70
C LEU A 245 -5.10 6.18 -0.40
N CYS A 246 -6.06 7.10 -0.39
CA CYS A 246 -7.14 7.09 0.59
C CYS A 246 -8.39 6.46 0.00
N ALA A 247 -8.83 5.36 0.61
CA ALA A 247 -9.96 4.56 0.19
C ALA A 247 -11.00 4.46 1.31
N GLU A 248 -12.23 4.04 1.00
CA GLU A 248 -13.29 3.92 2.02
C GLU A 248 -13.02 2.81 3.03
N SER A 249 -12.40 1.73 2.57
CA SER A 249 -12.01 0.59 3.37
C SER A 249 -10.58 0.17 3.02
N ALA A 250 -10.00 -0.67 3.88
CA ALA A 250 -8.65 -1.19 3.66
C ALA A 250 -8.61 -2.24 2.55
N ASP A 251 -9.75 -2.83 2.19
CA ASP A 251 -9.87 -3.96 1.24
C ASP A 251 -10.63 -3.57 -0.03
N VAL A 252 -10.37 -2.36 -0.55
CA VAL A 252 -10.84 -1.99 -1.88
C VAL A 252 -10.01 -2.69 -2.96
N PRO A 253 -10.62 -3.08 -4.10
CA PRO A 253 -9.87 -3.47 -5.28
C PRO A 253 -8.90 -2.35 -5.67
N LEU A 254 -7.75 -2.71 -6.24
CA LEU A 254 -6.73 -1.77 -6.71
C LEU A 254 -6.79 -1.54 -8.22
N VAL A 255 -7.55 -2.36 -8.94
CA VAL A 255 -7.79 -2.19 -10.38
C VAL A 255 -9.20 -1.63 -10.60
N ASN A 256 -9.29 -0.48 -11.28
CA ASN A 256 -10.56 0.11 -11.70
C ASN A 256 -10.65 0.17 -13.24
N PRO A 257 -11.41 -0.73 -13.89
CA PRO A 257 -11.55 -0.72 -15.35
C PRO A 257 -12.15 0.57 -15.91
N SER A 258 -12.96 1.30 -15.14
CA SER A 258 -13.55 2.58 -15.55
C SER A 258 -12.58 3.76 -15.41
N GLN A 259 -11.55 3.62 -14.59
CA GLN A 259 -10.51 4.63 -14.36
C GLN A 259 -9.12 3.97 -14.43
N PRO A 260 -8.63 3.64 -15.64
CA PRO A 260 -7.45 2.80 -15.83
C PRO A 260 -6.14 3.43 -15.35
N ARG A 261 -6.14 4.71 -14.93
CA ARG A 261 -4.98 5.41 -14.38
C ARG A 261 -5.00 5.53 -12.85
N GLU A 262 -5.98 4.92 -12.18
CA GLU A 262 -6.06 4.86 -10.72
C GLU A 262 -5.53 3.53 -10.18
N GLY A 263 -5.18 3.51 -8.89
CA GLY A 263 -4.69 2.30 -8.24
C GLY A 263 -3.46 1.73 -8.93
N LEU A 264 -3.46 0.44 -9.27
CA LEU A 264 -2.30 -0.16 -9.93
C LEU A 264 -1.98 0.46 -11.30
N GLY A 265 -3.00 0.92 -12.02
CA GLY A 265 -2.83 1.56 -13.33
C GLY A 265 -2.11 2.91 -13.27
N ALA A 266 -2.02 3.56 -12.10
CA ALA A 266 -1.22 4.77 -11.95
C ALA A 266 0.29 4.52 -12.18
N PHE A 267 0.74 3.28 -11.98
CA PHE A 267 2.12 2.90 -12.26
C PHE A 267 2.39 2.72 -13.75
N ASP A 268 1.37 2.64 -14.62
CA ASP A 268 1.55 2.46 -16.07
C ASP A 268 2.32 3.61 -16.71
N ASP A 269 2.14 4.84 -16.20
CA ASP A 269 2.91 6.02 -16.63
C ASP A 269 4.42 5.90 -16.31
N LEU A 270 4.83 4.89 -15.52
CA LEU A 270 6.22 4.57 -15.16
C LEU A 270 6.74 3.30 -15.87
N GLU A 271 6.20 2.95 -17.05
CA GLU A 271 6.54 1.72 -17.80
C GLU A 271 8.03 1.48 -18.03
N ASN A 272 8.83 2.53 -18.16
CA ASN A 272 10.27 2.37 -18.43
C ASN A 272 11.13 2.52 -17.17
N ASP A 273 10.52 2.91 -16.05
CA ASP A 273 11.23 3.34 -14.85
C ASP A 273 10.98 2.45 -13.63
N LEU A 274 9.96 1.58 -13.65
CA LEU A 274 9.57 0.75 -12.51
C LEU A 274 9.88 -0.75 -12.74
N GLN A 275 10.59 -1.40 -11.82
CA GLN A 275 10.95 -2.83 -11.94
C GLN A 275 10.52 -3.70 -10.75
N ILE A 276 10.23 -3.08 -9.61
CA ILE A 276 9.76 -3.77 -8.41
C ILE A 276 8.47 -3.10 -7.96
N LEU A 277 7.48 -3.88 -7.55
CA LEU A 277 6.27 -3.37 -6.93
C LEU A 277 6.06 -4.04 -5.57
N ALA A 278 5.92 -3.23 -4.54
CA ALA A 278 5.65 -3.67 -3.18
C ALA A 278 4.36 -3.02 -2.66
N GLY A 279 3.52 -3.84 -2.05
CA GLY A 279 2.29 -3.42 -1.39
C GLY A 279 2.36 -3.71 0.12
N PRO A 280 3.07 -2.88 0.90
CA PRO A 280 3.37 -3.19 2.29
C PRO A 280 2.11 -3.29 3.15
N GLY A 281 1.82 -4.51 3.63
CA GLY A 281 0.71 -4.77 4.54
C GLY A 281 -0.67 -4.67 3.89
N LEU A 282 -0.74 -4.79 2.56
CA LEU A 282 -2.01 -4.90 1.83
C LEU A 282 -2.75 -6.19 2.18
N SER A 283 -4.06 -6.20 1.92
CA SER A 283 -4.89 -7.40 2.08
C SER A 283 -4.42 -8.51 1.13
N HIS A 284 -4.77 -9.76 1.44
CA HIS A 284 -4.43 -10.88 0.55
C HIS A 284 -4.97 -10.68 -0.89
N ASN A 285 -6.20 -10.19 -1.03
CA ASN A 285 -6.81 -9.92 -2.34
C ASN A 285 -6.01 -8.86 -3.11
N GLN A 286 -5.63 -7.78 -2.44
CA GLN A 286 -4.82 -6.71 -3.04
C GLN A 286 -3.41 -7.19 -3.41
N GLN A 287 -2.80 -8.06 -2.60
CA GLN A 287 -1.50 -8.65 -2.95
C GLN A 287 -1.58 -9.56 -4.18
N LYS A 288 -2.72 -10.25 -4.36
CA LYS A 288 -3.00 -11.01 -5.57
C LYS A 288 -3.13 -10.08 -6.79
N GLU A 289 -3.84 -8.96 -6.67
CA GLU A 289 -3.95 -7.97 -7.75
C GLU A 289 -2.57 -7.36 -8.12
N VAL A 290 -1.73 -7.07 -7.14
CA VAL A 290 -0.34 -6.60 -7.36
C VAL A 290 0.46 -7.63 -8.18
N LEU A 291 0.35 -8.92 -7.83
CA LEU A 291 1.00 -10.00 -8.56
C LEU A 291 0.47 -10.11 -9.99
N GLU A 292 -0.86 -10.13 -10.16
CA GLU A 292 -1.50 -10.22 -11.48
C GLU A 292 -1.11 -9.04 -12.38
N TYR A 293 -1.04 -7.82 -11.82
CA TYR A 293 -0.57 -6.65 -12.53
C TYR A 293 0.88 -6.82 -13.00
N CYS A 294 1.80 -7.28 -12.14
CA CYS A 294 3.18 -7.59 -12.54
C CYS A 294 3.24 -8.69 -13.61
N GLU A 295 2.40 -9.72 -13.54
CA GLU A 295 2.30 -10.79 -14.53
C GLU A 295 1.73 -10.35 -15.89
N GLN A 296 0.95 -9.27 -15.93
CA GLN A 296 0.42 -8.67 -17.15
C GLN A 296 1.41 -7.69 -17.78
N ARG A 297 2.20 -6.99 -16.95
CA ARG A 297 3.17 -6.00 -17.40
C ARG A 297 4.46 -6.61 -17.95
N PHE A 298 4.83 -7.79 -17.48
CA PHE A 298 6.03 -8.55 -17.87
C PHE A 298 7.39 -7.88 -17.59
N ASP A 299 7.43 -6.64 -17.12
CA ASP A 299 8.66 -5.91 -16.83
C ASP A 299 8.82 -5.49 -15.36
N CYS A 300 7.90 -5.92 -14.49
CA CYS A 300 7.88 -5.58 -13.07
C CYS A 300 7.74 -6.83 -12.19
N PHE A 301 8.41 -6.85 -11.04
CA PHE A 301 8.43 -7.98 -10.11
C PHE A 301 7.76 -7.62 -8.77
N ALA A 302 6.73 -8.38 -8.39
CA ALA A 302 5.99 -8.21 -7.15
C ALA A 302 6.75 -8.76 -5.94
N ILE A 303 6.80 -7.98 -4.87
CA ILE A 303 7.25 -8.43 -3.55
C ILE A 303 6.06 -8.34 -2.60
N ILE A 304 5.58 -9.51 -2.18
CA ILE A 304 4.41 -9.62 -1.32
C ILE A 304 4.78 -10.13 0.07
N ASP A 305 3.97 -9.75 1.04
CA ASP A 305 4.08 -10.08 2.44
C ASP A 305 3.27 -11.34 2.74
N GLY A 306 3.90 -12.29 3.42
CA GLY A 306 3.16 -13.38 4.02
C GLY A 306 2.41 -12.93 5.26
N PRO A 307 1.68 -13.84 5.91
CA PRO A 307 0.90 -13.53 7.09
C PRO A 307 1.73 -12.98 8.24
N LYS A 308 1.13 -12.03 8.97
CA LYS A 308 1.73 -11.43 10.17
C LYS A 308 1.94 -12.45 11.28
N GLU A 309 0.93 -13.28 11.51
CA GLU A 309 0.98 -14.35 12.50
C GLU A 309 1.66 -15.60 11.93
N ARG A 310 2.15 -16.45 12.83
CA ARG A 310 2.81 -17.70 12.45
C ARG A 310 1.78 -18.69 11.92
N MET A 311 1.91 -19.08 10.65
CA MET A 311 1.12 -20.13 10.01
C MET A 311 2.02 -21.09 9.24
N GLN A 312 1.70 -22.38 9.24
CA GLN A 312 2.49 -23.33 8.46
C GLN A 312 2.28 -23.09 6.95
N GLY A 313 3.28 -23.39 6.12
CA GLY A 313 3.17 -23.18 4.67
C GLY A 313 1.92 -23.85 4.06
N GLU A 314 1.57 -25.06 4.53
CA GLU A 314 0.35 -25.79 4.15
C GLU A 314 -0.94 -25.04 4.49
N GLU A 315 -0.96 -24.36 5.62
CA GLU A 315 -2.09 -23.58 6.10
C GLU A 315 -2.27 -22.31 5.27
N ILE A 316 -1.16 -21.60 4.97
CA ILE A 316 -1.17 -20.42 4.09
C ILE A 316 -1.76 -20.77 2.72
N GLU A 317 -1.37 -21.91 2.14
CA GLU A 317 -1.93 -22.39 0.88
C GLU A 317 -3.42 -22.75 1.02
N LYS A 318 -3.79 -23.53 2.04
CA LYS A 318 -5.16 -24.02 2.25
C LYS A 318 -6.16 -22.90 2.53
N GLU A 319 -5.74 -21.85 3.24
CA GLU A 319 -6.55 -20.66 3.50
C GLU A 319 -6.63 -19.72 2.29
N GLY A 320 -5.99 -20.09 1.17
CA GLY A 320 -5.96 -19.29 -0.05
C GLY A 320 -5.05 -18.08 0.05
N LEU A 321 -4.24 -17.95 1.10
CA LEU A 321 -3.38 -16.77 1.34
C LEU A 321 -2.12 -16.74 0.46
N LEU A 322 -1.85 -17.82 -0.27
CA LEU A 322 -0.76 -17.92 -1.24
C LEU A 322 -1.29 -17.70 -2.66
N PRO A 323 -1.02 -16.55 -3.31
CA PRO A 323 -1.46 -16.32 -4.68
C PRO A 323 -0.82 -17.32 -5.65
N ALA A 324 -1.64 -17.90 -6.53
CA ALA A 324 -1.16 -18.74 -7.61
C ALA A 324 -0.40 -17.90 -8.66
N SER A 325 0.67 -18.48 -9.22
CA SER A 325 1.48 -17.85 -10.27
C SER A 325 2.10 -18.93 -11.13
N ASP A 326 1.95 -18.86 -12.45
CA ASP A 326 2.64 -19.76 -13.39
C ASP A 326 3.83 -19.07 -14.06
N LYS A 327 3.87 -17.74 -13.97
CA LYS A 327 4.88 -16.90 -14.61
C LYS A 327 5.99 -16.52 -13.63
N GLY A 328 5.78 -16.55 -12.32
CA GLY A 328 6.84 -16.32 -11.34
C GLY A 328 7.30 -14.86 -11.23
N PHE A 329 6.44 -13.89 -11.57
CA PHE A 329 6.69 -12.45 -11.42
C PHE A 329 6.52 -11.95 -9.99
N GLY A 330 6.47 -12.84 -8.99
CA GLY A 330 6.42 -12.41 -7.60
C GLY A 330 7.04 -13.39 -6.62
N ALA A 331 7.33 -12.87 -5.44
CA ALA A 331 7.87 -13.63 -4.32
C ALA A 331 7.22 -13.19 -3.00
N MET A 332 6.91 -14.18 -2.15
CA MET A 332 6.38 -13.96 -0.81
C MET A 332 7.48 -14.12 0.25
N TYR A 333 7.43 -13.27 1.29
CA TYR A 333 8.36 -13.30 2.42
C TYR A 333 7.65 -13.42 3.77
N VAL A 334 8.20 -14.26 4.65
CA VAL A 334 7.81 -14.43 6.06
C VAL A 334 9.06 -14.49 6.95
N PRO A 335 8.99 -14.13 8.24
CA PRO A 335 7.89 -13.47 8.94
C PRO A 335 7.94 -11.95 8.76
N TRP A 336 6.99 -11.26 9.37
CA TRP A 336 7.05 -9.81 9.59
C TRP A 336 8.24 -9.43 10.48
N LEU A 337 8.72 -8.20 10.32
CA LEU A 337 9.95 -7.69 10.93
C LEU A 337 9.62 -6.82 12.14
N LYS A 338 10.36 -6.95 13.23
CA LYS A 338 10.23 -6.06 14.39
C LYS A 338 11.13 -4.84 14.22
N VAL A 339 10.58 -3.65 14.40
CA VAL A 339 11.29 -2.38 14.28
C VAL A 339 11.00 -1.49 15.48
N ALA A 340 11.95 -0.60 15.80
CA ALA A 340 11.70 0.49 16.73
C ALA A 340 10.69 1.46 16.11
N ASN A 341 9.76 1.98 16.91
CA ASN A 341 8.89 3.08 16.52
C ASN A 341 9.61 4.42 16.74
N PRO A 342 10.00 5.15 15.67
CA PRO A 342 10.63 6.46 15.81
C PRO A 342 9.62 7.60 16.01
N PHE A 343 8.31 7.34 15.83
CA PHE A 343 7.24 8.33 15.84
C PHE A 343 6.50 8.35 17.19
N ASN A 344 7.25 8.35 18.28
CA ASN A 344 6.62 8.44 19.59
C ASN A 344 6.39 9.90 19.98
N ASP A 345 5.31 10.18 20.69
CA ASP A 345 5.07 11.49 21.27
C ASP A 345 5.94 11.71 22.52
N LYS A 346 5.88 12.91 23.10
CA LYS A 346 6.67 13.28 24.29
C LYS A 346 6.40 12.35 25.48
N ASP A 347 5.17 11.83 25.57
CA ASP A 347 4.70 10.99 26.68
C ASP A 347 4.86 9.48 26.41
N LYS A 348 5.40 9.12 25.24
CA LYS A 348 5.61 7.74 24.77
C LYS A 348 4.33 6.90 24.72
N THR A 349 3.23 7.48 24.26
CA THR A 349 1.92 6.83 24.23
C THR A 349 1.83 5.70 23.20
N PHE A 350 2.68 5.71 22.17
CA PHE A 350 2.71 4.67 21.14
C PHE A 350 3.66 3.53 21.50
N ALA A 351 3.36 2.34 20.99
CA ALA A 351 4.20 1.15 21.15
C ALA A 351 5.63 1.43 20.65
N THR A 352 6.63 1.11 21.47
CA THR A 352 8.05 1.35 21.16
C THR A 352 8.64 0.35 20.16
N GLU A 353 8.07 -0.85 20.09
CA GLU A 353 8.42 -1.90 19.13
C GLU A 353 7.14 -2.29 18.37
N VAL A 354 7.22 -2.31 17.03
CA VAL A 354 6.09 -2.63 16.15
C VAL A 354 6.56 -3.63 15.09
N THR A 355 5.67 -4.53 14.69
CA THR A 355 5.91 -5.45 13.57
C THR A 355 5.45 -4.84 12.26
N VAL A 356 6.30 -4.86 11.24
CA VAL A 356 6.05 -4.30 9.91
C VAL A 356 6.26 -5.34 8.80
N PRO A 357 5.59 -5.16 7.64
CA PRO A 357 5.75 -6.05 6.49
C PRO A 357 7.18 -6.07 5.94
N PRO A 358 7.70 -7.24 5.52
CA PRO A 358 9.05 -7.37 4.98
C PRO A 358 9.26 -6.82 3.56
N SER A 359 8.21 -6.62 2.77
CA SER A 359 8.28 -6.34 1.33
C SER A 359 9.20 -5.17 0.98
N GLY A 360 9.09 -4.04 1.69
CA GLY A 360 9.95 -2.89 1.43
C GLY A 360 11.41 -3.07 1.83
N PHE A 361 11.68 -3.82 2.90
CA PHE A 361 13.05 -4.19 3.28
C PHE A 361 13.66 -5.09 2.20
N MET A 362 12.86 -6.03 1.67
CA MET A 362 13.29 -6.92 0.61
C MET A 362 13.56 -6.20 -0.71
N ALA A 363 12.74 -5.21 -1.09
CA ALA A 363 13.01 -4.36 -2.25
C ALA A 363 14.37 -3.66 -2.12
N GLY A 364 14.73 -3.19 -0.92
CA GLY A 364 16.03 -2.57 -0.68
C GLY A 364 17.18 -3.58 -0.79
N ILE A 365 16.99 -4.79 -0.27
CA ILE A 365 17.98 -5.87 -0.38
C ILE A 365 18.19 -6.27 -1.85
N PHE A 366 17.13 -6.32 -2.66
CA PHE A 366 17.23 -6.55 -4.10
C PHE A 366 18.11 -5.47 -4.74
N ALA A 367 17.84 -4.20 -4.47
CA ALA A 367 18.63 -3.08 -4.98
C ALA A 367 20.12 -3.17 -4.60
N ARG A 368 20.40 -3.46 -3.33
CA ARG A 368 21.79 -3.62 -2.84
C ARG A 368 22.50 -4.78 -3.48
N VAL A 369 21.83 -5.92 -3.61
CA VAL A 369 22.38 -7.10 -4.26
C VAL A 369 22.68 -6.83 -5.73
N ASP A 370 21.73 -6.24 -6.44
CA ASP A 370 21.89 -5.93 -7.86
C ASP A 370 23.05 -4.96 -8.08
N GLY A 371 23.14 -3.89 -7.28
CA GLY A 371 24.20 -2.89 -7.39
C GLY A 371 25.60 -3.39 -7.02
N THR A 372 25.71 -4.44 -6.20
CA THR A 372 27.01 -4.96 -5.72
C THR A 372 27.45 -6.26 -6.40
N ARG A 373 26.50 -7.07 -6.86
CA ARG A 373 26.74 -8.44 -7.36
C ARG A 373 26.04 -8.72 -8.69
N GLY A 374 25.17 -7.84 -9.16
CA GLY A 374 24.35 -8.03 -10.34
C GLY A 374 23.07 -8.82 -10.09
N VAL A 375 22.06 -8.58 -10.93
CA VAL A 375 20.70 -9.18 -10.84
C VAL A 375 20.70 -10.71 -10.90
N HIS A 376 21.74 -11.31 -11.49
CA HIS A 376 21.89 -12.76 -11.61
C HIS A 376 22.22 -13.44 -10.26
N LYS A 377 22.64 -12.69 -9.23
CA LYS A 377 22.85 -13.22 -7.88
C LYS A 377 21.53 -13.28 -7.12
N ALA A 378 21.20 -14.45 -6.58
CA ALA A 378 20.02 -14.64 -5.73
C ALA A 378 20.05 -13.71 -4.50
N PRO A 379 18.98 -12.94 -4.21
CA PRO A 379 18.92 -12.02 -3.07
C PRO A 379 18.67 -12.74 -1.73
N ALA A 380 19.41 -13.81 -1.48
CA ALA A 380 19.39 -14.62 -0.26
C ALA A 380 20.76 -14.63 0.41
N ASN A 381 20.80 -15.10 1.67
CA ASN A 381 21.93 -15.03 2.57
C ASN A 381 22.38 -13.58 2.87
N GLU A 382 21.46 -12.64 2.76
CA GLU A 382 21.66 -11.21 2.97
C GLU A 382 21.18 -10.78 4.36
N THR A 383 21.91 -9.88 5.01
CA THR A 383 21.50 -9.31 6.29
C THR A 383 20.40 -8.27 6.10
N VAL A 384 19.44 -8.22 7.02
CA VAL A 384 18.37 -7.21 7.01
C VAL A 384 18.75 -6.06 7.93
N ALA A 385 18.94 -4.86 7.37
CA ALA A 385 19.31 -3.67 8.12
C ALA A 385 18.08 -2.93 8.68
N GLY A 386 18.24 -2.28 9.83
CA GLY A 386 17.22 -1.39 10.41
C GLY A 386 16.10 -2.08 11.17
N ILE A 387 16.28 -3.35 11.57
CA ILE A 387 15.33 -4.14 12.35
C ILE A 387 15.89 -4.47 13.75
N GLN A 388 15.00 -4.76 14.69
CA GLN A 388 15.32 -5.24 16.04
C GLN A 388 15.16 -6.77 16.16
N GLY A 389 14.38 -7.38 15.27
CA GLY A 389 14.18 -8.83 15.27
C GLY A 389 13.09 -9.28 14.31
N LEU A 390 12.55 -10.48 14.54
CA LEU A 390 11.49 -11.10 13.77
C LEU A 390 10.23 -11.24 14.63
N ALA A 391 9.05 -11.18 14.01
CA ALA A 391 7.78 -11.43 14.72
C ALA A 391 7.77 -12.82 15.37
N TYR A 392 8.34 -13.82 14.69
CA TYR A 392 8.57 -15.16 15.22
C TYR A 392 9.82 -15.79 14.57
N ASN A 393 10.43 -16.74 15.26
CA ASN A 393 11.59 -17.48 14.72
C ASN A 393 11.12 -18.71 13.95
N ILE A 394 11.73 -18.94 12.79
CA ILE A 394 11.46 -20.10 11.91
C ILE A 394 12.64 -21.08 12.01
N ASN A 395 12.34 -22.33 12.36
CA ASN A 395 13.35 -23.39 12.39
C ASN A 395 13.53 -24.06 11.01
N ALA A 396 14.51 -24.96 10.88
CA ALA A 396 14.83 -25.61 9.60
C ALA A 396 13.69 -26.50 9.06
N ARG A 397 12.91 -27.15 9.93
CA ARG A 397 11.80 -28.02 9.54
C ARG A 397 10.64 -27.22 8.97
N GLU A 398 10.29 -26.12 9.63
CA GLU A 398 9.26 -25.20 9.16
C GLU A 398 9.67 -24.57 7.83
N GLN A 399 10.93 -24.12 7.73
CA GLN A 399 11.47 -23.59 6.49
C GLN A 399 11.32 -24.58 5.32
N ALA A 400 11.55 -25.88 5.54
CA ALA A 400 11.37 -26.88 4.49
C ALA A 400 9.92 -26.87 3.95
N ALA A 401 8.91 -26.75 4.83
CA ALA A 401 7.51 -26.69 4.45
C ALA A 401 7.14 -25.39 3.68
N TYR A 402 7.72 -24.25 4.06
CA TYR A 402 7.57 -22.99 3.33
C TYR A 402 8.23 -23.04 1.95
N ASN A 403 9.46 -23.55 1.87
CA ASN A 403 10.25 -23.58 0.65
C ASN A 403 9.54 -24.36 -0.46
N VAL A 404 8.92 -25.51 -0.15
CA VAL A 404 8.17 -26.33 -1.13
C VAL A 404 7.13 -25.48 -1.91
N ARG A 405 6.54 -24.48 -1.25
CA ARG A 405 5.54 -23.56 -1.81
C ARG A 405 6.10 -22.28 -2.42
N GLY A 406 7.42 -22.14 -2.46
CA GLY A 406 8.07 -20.92 -2.92
C GLY A 406 8.02 -19.75 -1.93
N ILE A 407 7.65 -20.00 -0.66
CA ILE A 407 7.62 -18.99 0.39
C ILE A 407 9.03 -18.81 0.95
N ASN A 408 9.53 -17.57 0.96
CA ASN A 408 10.89 -17.25 1.37
C ASN A 408 10.94 -16.87 2.85
N CYS A 409 11.81 -17.52 3.61
CA CYS A 409 11.94 -17.25 5.05
C CYS A 409 13.04 -16.22 5.33
N ILE A 410 12.80 -15.35 6.30
CA ILE A 410 13.80 -14.51 6.97
C ILE A 410 14.04 -15.14 8.34
N ARG A 411 15.31 -15.44 8.66
CA ARG A 411 15.68 -16.25 9.82
C ARG A 411 16.78 -15.60 10.65
N ASP A 412 16.68 -15.74 11.95
CA ASP A 412 17.76 -15.40 12.86
C ASP A 412 18.77 -16.56 12.95
N PHE A 413 20.05 -16.23 12.75
CA PHE A 413 21.18 -17.15 12.87
C PHE A 413 22.10 -16.78 14.05
N GLY A 414 21.60 -16.04 15.04
CA GLY A 414 22.35 -15.62 16.21
C GLY A 414 23.54 -14.74 15.83
N GLY A 415 24.76 -15.25 16.02
CA GLY A 415 26.00 -14.52 15.72
C GLY A 415 26.18 -14.09 14.25
N ARG A 416 25.41 -14.66 13.30
CA ARG A 416 25.39 -14.24 11.89
C ARG A 416 24.30 -13.21 11.55
N GLY A 417 23.52 -12.81 12.56
CA GLY A 417 22.38 -11.91 12.46
C GLY A 417 21.18 -12.49 11.75
N VAL A 418 20.15 -11.66 11.60
CA VAL A 418 18.94 -11.97 10.83
C VAL A 418 19.26 -11.90 9.34
N ARG A 419 18.91 -12.97 8.62
CA ARG A 419 19.19 -13.12 7.19
C ARG A 419 17.97 -13.54 6.39
N VAL A 420 17.88 -13.02 5.17
CA VAL A 420 17.01 -13.56 4.13
C VAL A 420 17.52 -14.93 3.73
N TRP A 421 16.66 -15.93 3.74
CA TRP A 421 17.05 -17.33 3.59
C TRP A 421 16.12 -18.08 2.62
N GLY A 422 15.86 -17.47 1.47
CA GLY A 422 15.12 -18.01 0.34
C GLY A 422 15.23 -17.06 -0.86
N ALA A 423 15.16 -17.61 -2.07
CA ALA A 423 15.13 -16.84 -3.33
C ALA A 423 14.23 -17.49 -4.38
N ARG A 424 13.10 -18.06 -3.93
CA ARG A 424 12.10 -18.73 -4.76
C ARG A 424 10.96 -17.77 -5.15
N THR A 425 10.39 -17.97 -6.32
CA THR A 425 9.20 -17.26 -6.79
C THR A 425 7.94 -18.05 -6.41
N LEU A 426 6.78 -17.42 -6.58
CA LEU A 426 5.48 -18.06 -6.41
C LEU A 426 5.17 -19.14 -7.45
N SER A 427 5.92 -19.21 -8.55
CA SER A 427 5.77 -20.28 -9.56
C SER A 427 6.52 -21.57 -9.20
N THR A 428 7.00 -21.70 -7.97
CA THR A 428 7.81 -22.86 -7.53
C THR A 428 7.08 -24.19 -7.73
N LEU A 429 5.76 -24.23 -7.50
CA LEU A 429 4.96 -25.44 -7.63
C LEU A 429 4.50 -25.70 -9.07
N SER A 430 4.20 -24.65 -9.82
CA SER A 430 3.60 -24.73 -11.15
C SER A 430 4.61 -24.79 -12.28
N ASN A 431 5.71 -24.03 -12.19
CA ASN A 431 6.69 -23.90 -13.26
C ASN A 431 8.14 -23.85 -12.74
N PRO A 432 8.86 -24.99 -12.74
CA PRO A 432 10.24 -25.08 -12.28
C PRO A 432 11.23 -24.19 -13.03
N SER A 433 10.95 -23.81 -14.28
CA SER A 433 11.81 -22.92 -15.07
C SER A 433 11.90 -21.52 -14.46
N TRP A 434 10.83 -21.09 -13.79
CA TRP A 434 10.73 -19.76 -13.17
C TRP A 434 10.86 -19.80 -11.65
N LYS A 435 11.31 -20.92 -11.10
CA LYS A 435 11.45 -21.16 -9.65
C LYS A 435 12.26 -20.09 -8.92
N TYR A 436 13.27 -19.48 -9.53
CA TYR A 436 14.23 -18.60 -8.84
C TYR A 436 14.09 -17.13 -9.21
N ILE A 437 14.12 -16.27 -8.18
CA ILE A 437 13.94 -14.82 -8.30
C ILE A 437 15.00 -14.19 -9.21
N ASN A 438 16.28 -14.52 -9.01
CA ASN A 438 17.38 -13.97 -9.82
C ASN A 438 17.29 -14.39 -11.30
N VAL A 439 16.76 -15.59 -11.57
CA VAL A 439 16.56 -16.05 -12.95
C VAL A 439 15.46 -15.22 -13.61
N ARG A 440 14.27 -15.12 -12.98
CA ARG A 440 13.16 -14.32 -13.53
C ARG A 440 13.56 -12.85 -13.70
N ARG A 441 14.21 -12.25 -12.70
CA ARG A 441 14.64 -10.83 -12.78
C ARG A 441 15.75 -10.59 -13.81
N LEU A 442 16.61 -11.58 -14.07
CA LEU A 442 17.60 -11.50 -15.15
C LEU A 442 16.91 -11.46 -16.52
N PHE A 443 15.90 -12.29 -16.75
CA PHE A 443 15.10 -12.26 -17.98
C PHE A 443 14.40 -10.92 -18.15
N ILE A 444 13.73 -10.41 -17.11
CA ILE A 444 13.08 -9.10 -17.12
C ILE A 444 14.05 -7.99 -17.54
N MET A 445 15.25 -7.95 -16.96
CA MET A 445 16.26 -6.95 -17.30
C MET A 445 16.71 -7.06 -18.76
N ILE A 446 16.96 -8.27 -19.25
CA ILE A 446 17.42 -8.52 -20.63
C ILE A 446 16.32 -8.12 -21.61
N GLU A 447 15.09 -8.59 -21.41
CA GLU A 447 13.93 -8.29 -22.26
C GLU A 447 13.69 -6.78 -22.33
N LYS A 448 13.65 -6.10 -21.19
CA LYS A 448 13.42 -4.64 -21.14
C LYS A 448 14.57 -3.85 -21.76
N THR A 449 15.81 -4.26 -21.54
CA THR A 449 16.99 -3.63 -22.16
C THR A 449 16.94 -3.73 -23.68
N ILE A 450 16.63 -4.92 -24.20
CA ILE A 450 16.52 -5.16 -25.64
C ILE A 450 15.36 -4.34 -26.20
N GLN A 451 14.17 -4.40 -25.58
CA GLN A 451 13.00 -3.65 -26.00
C GLN A 451 13.29 -2.15 -26.15
N LEU A 452 13.89 -1.52 -25.13
CA LEU A 452 14.19 -0.08 -25.16
C LEU A 452 15.31 0.27 -26.14
N GLY A 453 16.39 -0.51 -26.15
CA GLY A 453 17.53 -0.20 -27.02
C GLY A 453 17.35 -0.63 -28.47
N SER A 454 16.29 -1.38 -28.82
CA SER A 454 15.92 -1.70 -30.19
C SER A 454 14.80 -0.83 -30.76
N GLN A 455 14.29 0.18 -30.03
CA GLN A 455 13.21 1.05 -30.53
C GLN A 455 13.55 1.80 -31.83
N TRP A 456 14.83 2.08 -32.09
CA TRP A 456 15.27 2.69 -33.34
C TRP A 456 14.98 1.85 -34.58
N ALA A 457 14.72 0.55 -34.43
CA ALA A 457 14.39 -0.35 -35.55
C ALA A 457 12.96 -0.17 -36.06
N VAL A 458 12.09 0.44 -35.25
CA VAL A 458 10.69 0.68 -35.64
C VAL A 458 10.65 1.68 -36.80
N PHE A 459 9.93 1.32 -37.87
CA PHE A 459 9.83 2.07 -39.13
C PHE A 459 11.13 2.16 -39.97
N GLU A 460 12.17 1.39 -39.66
CA GLU A 460 13.28 1.19 -40.59
C GLU A 460 12.88 0.25 -41.75
N PRO A 461 13.55 0.32 -42.91
CA PRO A 461 13.35 -0.67 -43.98
C PRO A 461 13.59 -2.09 -43.47
N ASN A 462 12.61 -2.98 -43.65
CA ASN A 462 12.69 -4.38 -43.26
C ASN A 462 13.55 -5.18 -44.26
N ASP A 463 14.87 -5.09 -44.11
CA ASP A 463 15.85 -5.74 -44.97
C ASP A 463 16.95 -6.46 -44.17
N HIS A 464 17.79 -7.23 -44.87
CA HIS A 464 18.92 -7.94 -44.24
C HIS A 464 19.89 -7.01 -43.49
N ARG A 465 19.95 -5.71 -43.82
CA ARG A 465 20.82 -4.76 -43.12
C ARG A 465 20.25 -4.46 -41.74
N LEU A 466 18.93 -4.27 -41.64
CA LEU A 466 18.24 -4.13 -40.35
C LEU A 466 18.46 -5.35 -39.47
N TRP A 467 18.25 -6.55 -40.03
CA TRP A 467 18.40 -7.81 -39.30
C TRP A 467 19.83 -7.99 -38.77
N ALA A 468 20.84 -7.73 -39.61
CA ALA A 468 22.24 -7.79 -39.21
C ALA A 468 22.60 -6.76 -38.12
N ARG A 469 22.01 -5.55 -38.16
CA ARG A 469 22.20 -4.53 -37.12
C ARG A 469 21.58 -4.96 -35.79
N LEU A 470 20.35 -5.47 -35.80
CA LEU A 470 19.67 -5.99 -34.61
C LEU A 470 20.47 -7.14 -33.98
N LYS A 471 20.78 -8.16 -34.78
CA LYS A 471 21.56 -9.33 -34.35
C LYS A 471 22.89 -8.93 -33.71
N ARG A 472 23.66 -8.05 -34.37
CA ARG A 472 24.95 -7.58 -33.87
C ARG A 472 24.84 -6.83 -32.54
N ASN A 473 23.85 -5.94 -32.40
CA ASN A 473 23.67 -5.14 -31.19
C ASN A 473 23.27 -6.00 -30.00
N ILE A 474 22.29 -6.90 -30.19
CA ILE A 474 21.82 -7.82 -29.16
C ILE A 474 22.93 -8.80 -28.77
N TRP A 475 23.67 -9.34 -29.74
CA TRP A 475 24.82 -10.21 -29.49
C TRP A 475 25.88 -9.51 -28.63
N ALA A 476 26.23 -8.26 -28.97
CA ALA A 476 27.21 -7.49 -28.20
C ALA A 476 26.76 -7.24 -26.75
N PHE A 477 25.45 -7.00 -26.53
CA PHE A 477 24.88 -6.88 -25.20
C PHE A 477 24.95 -8.18 -24.41
N LEU A 478 24.44 -9.28 -24.97
CA LEU A 478 24.45 -10.59 -24.30
C LEU A 478 25.87 -11.09 -24.04
N SER A 479 26.84 -10.73 -24.89
CA SER A 479 28.27 -10.99 -24.65
C SER A 479 28.78 -10.30 -23.37
N ARG A 480 28.35 -9.06 -23.09
CA ARG A 480 28.67 -8.36 -21.83
C ARG A 480 27.97 -9.01 -20.64
N VAL A 481 26.71 -9.41 -20.80
CA VAL A 481 25.95 -10.12 -19.76
C VAL A 481 26.64 -11.45 -19.42
N TRP A 482 27.05 -12.23 -20.42
CA TRP A 482 27.83 -13.46 -20.22
C TRP A 482 29.18 -13.19 -19.54
N SER A 483 29.93 -12.20 -20.02
CA SER A 483 31.24 -11.83 -19.43
C SER A 483 31.13 -11.37 -17.97
N SER A 484 29.96 -10.89 -17.53
CA SER A 484 29.70 -10.56 -16.12
C SER A 484 29.48 -11.77 -15.21
N GLY A 485 29.40 -12.98 -15.79
CA GLY A 485 29.10 -14.22 -15.07
C GLY A 485 27.60 -14.51 -14.90
N ALA A 486 26.72 -13.76 -15.57
CA ALA A 486 25.27 -13.95 -15.46
C ALA A 486 24.75 -15.17 -16.27
N LEU A 487 25.47 -15.56 -17.32
CA LEU A 487 25.13 -16.70 -18.19
C LEU A 487 26.19 -17.81 -18.07
N VAL A 488 25.76 -19.06 -18.24
CA VAL A 488 26.62 -20.26 -18.18
C VAL A 488 27.09 -20.63 -19.58
N GLY A 489 28.38 -20.90 -19.75
CA GLY A 489 28.96 -21.39 -21.00
C GLY A 489 30.46 -21.09 -21.06
N LYS A 490 31.25 -21.99 -21.65
CA LYS A 490 32.68 -21.74 -21.91
C LYS A 490 32.89 -20.80 -23.08
N THR A 491 31.93 -20.78 -24.01
CA THR A 491 31.88 -19.88 -25.16
C THR A 491 30.57 -19.11 -25.17
N ALA A 492 30.50 -18.02 -25.95
CA ALA A 492 29.26 -17.26 -26.11
C ALA A 492 28.13 -18.12 -26.70
N ASP A 493 28.43 -18.98 -27.69
CA ASP A 493 27.45 -19.87 -28.33
C ASP A 493 26.88 -20.94 -27.38
N GLU A 494 27.63 -21.35 -26.35
CA GLU A 494 27.11 -22.22 -25.29
C GLU A 494 26.19 -21.45 -24.31
N ALA A 495 26.35 -20.12 -24.22
CA ALA A 495 25.66 -19.28 -23.25
C ALA A 495 24.38 -18.63 -23.78
N PHE A 496 24.35 -18.24 -25.05
CA PHE A 496 23.20 -17.63 -25.69
C PHE A 496 23.25 -17.75 -27.22
N TYR A 497 22.10 -17.55 -27.87
CA TYR A 497 22.04 -17.37 -29.32
C TYR A 497 21.14 -16.17 -29.67
N VAL A 498 21.38 -15.61 -30.87
CA VAL A 498 20.54 -14.56 -31.46
C VAL A 498 20.34 -14.88 -32.94
N LYS A 499 19.10 -15.09 -33.34
CA LYS A 499 18.72 -15.44 -34.72
C LYS A 499 17.79 -14.36 -35.28
N CYS A 500 18.17 -13.82 -36.44
CA CYS A 500 17.42 -12.82 -37.20
C CYS A 500 17.93 -12.92 -38.64
N ASP A 501 17.27 -13.78 -39.39
CA ASP A 501 17.60 -14.22 -40.75
C ASP A 501 16.32 -14.59 -41.50
N GLU A 502 16.46 -15.08 -42.73
CA GLU A 502 15.37 -15.47 -43.63
C GLU A 502 14.48 -16.58 -43.07
N GLU A 503 15.00 -17.43 -42.18
CA GLU A 503 14.20 -18.49 -41.56
C GLU A 503 13.26 -17.91 -40.51
N THR A 504 13.72 -16.92 -39.74
CA THR A 504 12.88 -16.18 -38.77
C THR A 504 11.99 -15.11 -39.44
N ASN A 505 12.39 -14.61 -40.60
CA ASN A 505 11.72 -13.51 -41.33
C ASN A 505 11.45 -13.92 -42.78
N PRO A 506 10.54 -14.89 -43.02
CA PRO A 506 10.12 -15.24 -44.38
C PRO A 506 9.36 -14.08 -45.02
N THR A 507 9.22 -14.11 -46.35
CA THR A 507 8.62 -13.02 -47.14
C THR A 507 7.24 -12.60 -46.62
N GLU A 508 6.42 -13.55 -46.17
CA GLU A 508 5.08 -13.28 -45.65
C GLU A 508 5.10 -12.42 -44.38
N GLU A 509 6.07 -12.65 -43.48
CA GLU A 509 6.26 -11.86 -42.26
C GLU A 509 6.80 -10.46 -42.58
N VAL A 510 7.72 -10.38 -43.55
CA VAL A 510 8.29 -9.12 -44.02
C VAL A 510 7.23 -8.24 -44.67
N ASP A 511 6.40 -8.83 -45.54
CA ASP A 511 5.27 -8.15 -46.20
C ASP A 511 4.19 -7.72 -45.20
N ALA A 512 4.02 -8.48 -44.10
CA ALA A 512 3.16 -8.10 -42.98
C ALA A 512 3.77 -7.03 -42.07
N GLY A 513 5.03 -6.65 -42.29
CA GLY A 513 5.72 -5.60 -41.53
C GLY A 513 6.36 -6.06 -40.22
N TYR A 514 6.51 -7.38 -40.00
CA TYR A 514 7.14 -7.93 -38.80
C TYR A 514 8.65 -8.15 -38.98
N VAL A 515 9.38 -7.94 -37.89
CA VAL A 515 10.79 -8.37 -37.75
C VAL A 515 10.89 -9.25 -36.52
N ASN A 516 11.11 -10.54 -36.74
CA ASN A 516 11.24 -11.56 -35.71
C ASN A 516 12.71 -11.77 -35.37
N VAL A 517 13.03 -11.67 -34.08
CA VAL A 517 14.35 -11.96 -33.52
C VAL A 517 14.19 -13.03 -32.45
N GLU A 518 14.76 -14.21 -32.69
CA GLU A 518 14.75 -15.30 -31.71
C GLU A 518 15.99 -15.24 -30.84
N ILE A 519 15.81 -15.28 -29.52
CA ILE A 519 16.88 -15.16 -28.54
C ILE A 519 16.72 -16.27 -27.49
N GLY A 520 17.78 -17.02 -27.25
CA GLY A 520 17.85 -17.94 -26.12
C GLY A 520 19.05 -17.64 -25.24
N ILE A 521 18.89 -17.80 -23.93
CA ILE A 521 19.93 -17.56 -22.93
C ILE A 521 19.98 -18.71 -21.90
N CYS A 522 21.18 -18.98 -21.38
CA CYS A 522 21.42 -19.97 -20.33
C CYS A 522 21.81 -19.30 -19.01
N PRO A 523 20.86 -18.98 -18.10
CA PRO A 523 21.16 -18.25 -16.87
C PRO A 523 21.87 -19.11 -15.83
N VAL A 524 22.73 -18.49 -15.01
CA VAL A 524 23.27 -19.14 -13.81
C VAL A 524 22.16 -19.41 -12.79
N LYS A 525 22.06 -20.66 -12.32
CA LYS A 525 21.12 -21.07 -11.26
C LYS A 525 21.81 -21.08 -9.89
N PRO A 526 21.13 -20.69 -8.80
CA PRO A 526 21.73 -20.66 -7.47
C PRO A 526 21.97 -22.07 -6.92
N ALA A 527 23.07 -22.23 -6.16
CA ALA A 527 23.32 -23.43 -5.36
C ALA A 527 22.51 -23.37 -4.05
N GLU A 528 21.30 -23.93 -4.07
CA GLU A 528 20.39 -23.92 -2.91
C GLU A 528 20.81 -24.93 -1.82
N PHE A 529 21.39 -26.07 -2.22
CA PHE A 529 21.83 -27.13 -1.31
C PHE A 529 23.30 -27.48 -1.57
N VAL A 530 24.08 -27.55 -0.50
CA VAL A 530 25.45 -28.08 -0.53
C VAL A 530 25.47 -29.35 0.32
N VAL A 531 25.63 -30.50 -0.34
CA VAL A 531 25.65 -31.81 0.32
C VAL A 531 27.09 -32.27 0.45
N PHE A 532 27.61 -32.30 1.68
CA PHE A 532 28.91 -32.90 1.98
C PHE A 532 28.72 -34.40 2.22
N LYS A 533 29.34 -35.22 1.37
CA LYS A 533 29.41 -36.67 1.55
C LYS A 533 30.77 -37.03 2.14
N ILE A 534 30.79 -37.39 3.42
CA ILE A 534 32.00 -37.77 4.15
C ILE A 534 31.98 -39.29 4.30
N GLY A 535 33.04 -39.95 3.85
CA GLY A 535 33.23 -41.40 4.00
C GLY A 535 34.63 -41.69 4.50
N GLN A 536 34.81 -42.86 5.11
CA GLN A 536 36.13 -43.31 5.52
C GLN A 536 36.95 -43.67 4.28
N TRP A 537 38.15 -43.08 4.18
CA TRP A 537 39.08 -43.35 3.10
C TRP A 537 40.32 -44.03 3.68
N ASP A 538 40.60 -45.25 3.24
CA ASP A 538 41.71 -46.09 3.70
C ASP A 538 43.03 -45.83 2.95
N GLY A 539 43.05 -44.82 2.07
CA GLY A 539 44.20 -44.49 1.24
C GLY A 539 44.24 -45.19 -0.13
N GLY A 540 43.20 -45.95 -0.52
CA GLY A 540 43.17 -46.60 -1.83
C GLY A 540 41.78 -46.91 -2.41
N ALA A 541 40.77 -47.13 -1.57
CA ALA A 541 39.40 -47.36 -2.00
C ALA A 541 38.41 -46.51 -1.20
N ARG A 542 37.41 -45.95 -1.89
CA ARG A 542 36.37 -45.14 -1.28
C ARG A 542 35.26 -46.07 -0.79
N VAL A 543 35.17 -46.30 0.51
CA VAL A 543 33.98 -46.92 1.11
C VAL A 543 32.96 -45.80 1.36
N SER A 544 31.86 -45.80 0.61
CA SER A 544 30.75 -44.86 0.79
C SER A 544 29.63 -45.52 1.60
N GLU A 545 29.13 -44.82 2.61
CA GLU A 545 27.83 -45.09 3.23
C GLU A 545 26.73 -44.24 2.58
#